data_AF-A0A3D2M3G3-F1
#
_entry.id   AF-A0A3D2M3G3-F1
#
_cell.length_a   1.000
_cell.length_b   1.000
_cell.length_c   1.000
_cell.angle_alpha   90.00
_cell.angle_beta   90.00
_cell.angle_gamma   90.00
#
_symmetry.space_group_name_H-M   'P 1'
#
loop_
_entity.id
_entity.type
_entity.pdbx_description
1 polymer ?
#
loop_
_entity_poly.entity_id
_entity_poly.type
_entity_poly.pdbx_seq_one_letter_code
_entity_poly.pdbx_strand_id
1 'polypeptide(L)'
;MKRQPISTGSEWTFELIRAYDREIGRIAERYALDTYPNQIEVITAEQMMDAYASVGMPLGYHHWSYGKHFLSTEKSYTRGQMGLAYEIVINSDPCIAYLMEENTITMQALVIAHASYGHNSFFKGNYLFRTWTDASSIIDYLVFAKQYIMQCEERHGIDAVEDLLDSCHALMNYGVDRYKRPYPISAEEERRRQKDREEHLQKQINDLWRTIPNFGEKGDERKHDQRFPAEPQENILYFVEKHAPLLEPWQREVVRIVRKIAQYFYPQRQTQVMNEGWATFWHYTLLNDLYDEGLVTDGFMMEFLQSHTSVIYQPGFDSPYYSGINPYTLGFAMYQDIRRICEHPTEEDKRWFPDIAGSDWLTTVKFAMNNFKDESFILQFLSPKVIRDLKLFSILDDDHKDELLVPAIHDESGYHTIRELLAAQYNLGNREPNVQVWSVDRRGDRSLTL
;
A
#
# COMPACT_ATOMS: atom_id res chain seq x y z
N MET A 1 21.92 20.89 -31.76
CA MET A 1 20.84 21.89 -31.56
C MET A 1 20.48 21.86 -30.08
N LYS A 2 20.67 22.94 -29.32
CA LYS A 2 20.15 22.99 -27.93
C LYS A 2 18.63 22.92 -28.01
N ARG A 3 18.02 21.93 -27.37
CA ARG A 3 16.55 21.86 -27.25
C ARG A 3 16.08 23.05 -26.43
N GLN A 4 14.90 23.58 -26.76
CA GLN A 4 14.28 24.64 -25.97
C GLN A 4 13.54 24.01 -24.79
N PRO A 5 13.52 24.68 -23.62
CA PRO A 5 12.73 24.22 -22.48
C PRO A 5 11.25 24.08 -22.84
N ILE A 6 10.58 23.08 -22.28
CA ILE A 6 9.14 22.81 -22.47
C ILE A 6 8.31 23.98 -21.93
N SER A 7 8.72 24.53 -20.77
CA SER A 7 8.15 25.73 -20.18
C SER A 7 9.24 26.61 -19.56
N THR A 8 8.94 27.90 -19.37
CA THR A 8 9.83 28.89 -18.74
C THR A 8 9.19 29.63 -17.55
N GLY A 9 7.90 29.44 -17.32
CA GLY A 9 7.15 30.00 -16.18
C GLY A 9 6.58 28.90 -15.29
N SER A 10 5.91 29.30 -14.19
CA SER A 10 5.30 28.41 -13.21
C SER A 10 3.88 27.96 -13.56
N GLU A 11 3.20 28.68 -14.46
CA GLU A 11 1.83 28.37 -14.87
C GLU A 11 1.76 27.06 -15.67
N TRP A 12 0.70 26.29 -15.46
CA TRP A 12 0.44 25.06 -16.20
C TRP A 12 -0.74 25.20 -17.15
N THR A 13 -0.75 24.40 -18.22
CA THR A 13 -1.92 24.18 -19.08
C THR A 13 -2.02 22.70 -19.44
N PHE A 14 -3.17 22.24 -19.92
CA PHE A 14 -3.32 20.85 -20.36
C PHE A 14 -2.35 20.47 -21.49
N GLU A 15 -1.97 21.41 -22.35
CA GLU A 15 -0.94 21.22 -23.38
C GLU A 15 0.44 21.00 -22.75
N LEU A 16 0.78 21.78 -21.73
CA LEU A 16 2.05 21.62 -21.01
C LEU A 16 2.10 20.29 -20.25
N ILE A 17 1.03 19.93 -19.51
CA ILE A 17 0.93 18.63 -18.82
C ILE A 17 1.16 17.48 -19.80
N ARG A 18 0.49 17.49 -20.96
CA ARG A 18 0.67 16.48 -22.01
C ARG A 18 2.09 16.50 -22.62
N ALA A 19 2.72 17.67 -22.72
CA ALA A 19 4.09 17.77 -23.20
C ALA A 19 5.08 17.16 -22.21
N TYR A 20 4.91 17.42 -20.91
CA TYR A 20 5.71 16.82 -19.85
C TYR A 20 5.50 15.31 -19.76
N ASP A 21 4.26 14.82 -19.72
CA ASP A 21 3.94 13.38 -19.76
C ASP A 21 4.64 12.69 -20.94
N ARG A 22 4.55 13.25 -22.15
CA ARG A 22 5.24 12.69 -23.33
C ARG A 22 6.76 12.63 -23.17
N GLU A 23 7.41 13.71 -22.72
CA GLU A 23 8.87 13.74 -22.61
C GLU A 23 9.40 12.90 -21.45
N ILE A 24 8.69 12.89 -20.31
CA ILE A 24 8.98 12.00 -19.18
C ILE A 24 8.81 10.55 -19.62
N GLY A 25 7.72 10.22 -20.32
CA GLY A 25 7.46 8.90 -20.88
C GLY A 25 8.56 8.42 -21.82
N ARG A 26 9.04 9.28 -22.73
CA ARG A 26 10.16 8.95 -23.62
C ARG A 26 11.43 8.60 -22.84
N ILE A 27 11.72 9.31 -21.75
CA ILE A 27 12.88 9.01 -20.90
C ILE A 27 12.64 7.72 -20.10
N ALA A 28 11.44 7.52 -19.57
CA ALA A 28 11.05 6.31 -18.86
C ALA A 28 11.17 5.05 -19.76
N GLU A 29 10.78 5.15 -21.03
CA GLU A 29 10.97 4.10 -22.05
C GLU A 29 12.44 3.78 -22.29
N ARG A 30 13.33 4.79 -22.28
CA ARG A 30 14.79 4.58 -22.40
C ARG A 30 15.33 3.72 -21.24
N TYR A 31 14.76 3.85 -20.05
CA TYR A 31 15.05 3.00 -18.90
C TYR A 31 14.23 1.71 -18.86
N ALA A 32 13.41 1.45 -19.88
CA ALA A 32 12.50 0.31 -19.96
C ALA A 32 11.60 0.18 -18.72
N LEU A 33 11.07 1.29 -18.21
CA LEU A 33 10.03 1.27 -17.19
C LEU A 33 8.75 0.70 -17.80
N ASP A 34 8.23 -0.35 -17.17
CA ASP A 34 6.98 -0.98 -17.59
C ASP A 34 5.83 -0.42 -16.76
N THR A 35 4.94 0.35 -17.39
CA THR A 35 3.81 1.03 -16.74
C THR A 35 2.47 0.61 -17.34
N TYR A 36 1.38 0.71 -16.58
CA TYR A 36 0.04 0.73 -17.16
C TYR A 36 -0.15 2.03 -17.95
N PRO A 37 -1.09 2.10 -18.91
CA PRO A 37 -1.44 3.35 -19.56
C PRO A 37 -1.80 4.43 -18.52
N ASN A 38 -1.26 5.64 -18.69
CA ASN A 38 -1.50 6.74 -17.76
C ASN A 38 -2.85 7.41 -18.04
N GLN A 39 -3.63 7.63 -16.99
CA GLN A 39 -4.80 8.51 -16.99
C GLN A 39 -4.56 9.64 -15.98
N ILE A 40 -4.22 10.82 -16.48
CA ILE A 40 -3.94 12.01 -15.66
C ILE A 40 -5.23 12.82 -15.50
N GLU A 41 -5.65 13.04 -14.26
CA GLU A 41 -6.82 13.86 -13.91
C GLU A 41 -6.39 15.03 -13.04
N VAL A 42 -6.80 16.26 -13.42
CA VAL A 42 -6.55 17.45 -12.61
C VAL A 42 -7.78 17.71 -11.73
N ILE A 43 -7.57 17.83 -10.42
CA ILE A 43 -8.62 17.98 -9.41
C ILE A 43 -8.32 19.16 -8.48
N THR A 44 -9.37 19.68 -7.83
CA THR A 44 -9.25 20.75 -6.83
C THR A 44 -8.64 20.22 -5.53
N ALA A 45 -8.09 21.11 -4.69
CA ALA A 45 -7.62 20.71 -3.36
C ALA A 45 -8.72 20.04 -2.51
N GLU A 46 -9.97 20.50 -2.61
CA GLU A 46 -11.11 19.89 -1.91
C GLU A 46 -11.35 18.44 -2.34
N GLN A 47 -11.36 18.19 -3.66
CA GLN A 47 -11.49 16.85 -4.22
C GLN A 47 -10.32 15.94 -3.81
N MET A 48 -9.11 16.49 -3.74
CA MET A 48 -7.95 15.73 -3.30
C MET A 48 -8.06 15.34 -1.82
N MET A 49 -8.48 16.25 -0.94
CA MET A 49 -8.67 15.94 0.48
C MET A 49 -9.75 14.88 0.69
N ASP A 50 -10.86 14.95 -0.07
CA ASP A 50 -11.95 13.95 -0.01
C ASP A 50 -11.46 12.56 -0.46
N ALA A 51 -10.64 12.51 -1.51
CA ALA A 51 -10.01 11.28 -1.96
C ALA A 51 -9.00 10.71 -0.94
N TYR A 52 -8.22 11.56 -0.26
CA TYR A 52 -7.29 11.16 0.80
C TYR A 52 -7.99 10.57 2.02
N ALA A 53 -9.08 11.21 2.45
CA ALA A 53 -9.89 10.74 3.56
C ALA A 53 -10.44 9.33 3.31
N SER A 54 -10.81 9.06 2.07
CA SER A 54 -11.30 7.77 1.59
C SER A 54 -10.17 6.75 1.32
N VAL A 55 -9.02 6.90 1.99
CA VAL A 55 -7.83 6.02 1.87
C VAL A 55 -7.31 5.96 0.42
N GLY A 56 -7.30 7.10 -0.26
CA GLY A 56 -6.82 7.21 -1.65
C GLY A 56 -7.79 6.63 -2.70
N MET A 57 -9.04 6.35 -2.31
CA MET A 57 -10.09 5.89 -3.22
C MET A 57 -11.23 6.91 -3.29
N PRO A 58 -11.23 7.83 -4.27
CA PRO A 58 -12.32 8.80 -4.48
C PRO A 58 -13.69 8.13 -4.68
N LEU A 59 -13.69 6.86 -5.09
CA LEU A 59 -14.89 6.04 -5.34
C LEU A 59 -15.25 5.11 -4.17
N GLY A 60 -14.64 5.27 -2.98
CA GLY A 60 -14.97 4.51 -1.79
C GLY A 60 -16.40 4.78 -1.26
N TYR A 61 -16.91 3.88 -0.42
CA TYR A 61 -18.10 4.15 0.40
C TYR A 61 -17.75 5.04 1.59
N HIS A 62 -18.76 5.70 2.15
CA HIS A 62 -18.58 6.61 3.29
C HIS A 62 -18.43 5.82 4.60
N HIS A 63 -17.54 6.29 5.47
CA HIS A 63 -17.34 5.75 6.82
C HIS A 63 -16.79 6.86 7.73
N TRP A 64 -17.23 6.95 8.99
CA TRP A 64 -16.82 8.06 9.87
C TRP A 64 -15.31 8.08 10.13
N SER A 65 -14.64 6.91 10.15
CA SER A 65 -13.20 6.84 10.34
C SER A 65 -12.44 7.58 9.23
N TYR A 66 -12.94 7.53 8.00
CA TYR A 66 -12.44 8.31 6.86
C TYR A 66 -12.61 9.81 7.09
N GLY A 67 -13.75 10.24 7.63
CA GLY A 67 -13.97 11.63 8.04
C GLY A 67 -13.03 12.10 9.15
N LYS A 68 -12.69 11.22 10.11
CA LYS A 68 -11.66 11.53 11.12
C LYS A 68 -10.27 11.69 10.48
N HIS A 69 -9.93 10.84 9.51
CA HIS A 69 -8.70 10.98 8.74
C HIS A 69 -8.70 12.28 7.91
N PHE A 70 -9.81 12.64 7.26
CA PHE A 70 -10.01 13.92 6.55
C PHE A 70 -9.63 15.09 7.45
N LEU A 71 -10.26 15.20 8.62
CA LEU A 71 -10.04 16.32 9.54
C LEU A 71 -8.60 16.39 10.07
N SER A 72 -7.93 15.25 10.19
CA SER A 72 -6.51 15.19 10.57
C SER A 72 -5.62 15.72 9.44
N THR A 73 -5.87 15.29 8.21
CA THR A 73 -5.13 15.69 7.00
C THR A 73 -5.36 17.17 6.69
N GLU A 74 -6.62 17.63 6.69
CA GLU A 74 -7.01 19.03 6.49
C GLU A 74 -6.32 19.94 7.52
N LYS A 75 -6.37 19.61 8.82
CA LYS A 75 -5.69 20.41 9.85
C LYS A 75 -4.18 20.47 9.65
N SER A 76 -3.57 19.37 9.23
CA SER A 76 -2.12 19.31 8.97
C SER A 76 -1.75 20.15 7.75
N TYR A 77 -2.61 20.14 6.72
CA TYR A 77 -2.51 20.98 5.53
C TYR A 77 -2.66 22.48 5.85
N THR A 78 -3.74 22.89 6.53
CA THR A 78 -3.97 24.31 6.88
C THR A 78 -2.87 24.89 7.77
N ARG A 79 -2.21 24.04 8.57
CA ARG A 79 -1.10 24.43 9.44
C ARG A 79 0.26 24.46 8.74
N GLY A 80 0.32 24.13 7.44
CA GLY A 80 1.57 24.02 6.69
C GLY A 80 2.53 22.96 7.25
N GLN A 81 2.00 21.98 8.02
CA GLN A 81 2.78 20.92 8.68
C GLN A 81 2.98 19.70 7.79
N MET A 82 2.14 19.53 6.76
CA MET A 82 2.39 18.58 5.67
C MET A 82 3.10 19.31 4.53
N GLY A 83 4.31 18.86 4.18
CA GLY A 83 4.72 18.92 2.78
C GLY A 83 3.67 18.15 2.00
N LEU A 84 2.98 18.80 1.06
CA LEU A 84 1.79 18.26 0.41
C LEU A 84 2.04 16.82 -0.05
N ALA A 85 1.05 15.97 0.14
CA ALA A 85 0.94 14.76 -0.64
C ALA A 85 0.35 15.20 -1.99
N TYR A 86 1.22 15.58 -2.93
CA TYR A 86 0.90 16.29 -4.18
C TYR A 86 0.09 15.45 -5.19
N GLU A 87 -0.12 14.18 -4.89
CA GLU A 87 -0.62 13.19 -5.83
C GLU A 87 -1.50 12.16 -5.13
N ILE A 88 -2.47 11.63 -5.85
CA ILE A 88 -3.09 10.35 -5.49
C ILE A 88 -2.93 9.47 -6.72
N VAL A 89 -2.41 8.27 -6.52
CA VAL A 89 -2.28 7.28 -7.58
C VAL A 89 -3.13 6.06 -7.26
N ILE A 90 -3.98 5.68 -8.20
CA ILE A 90 -4.78 4.45 -8.11
C ILE A 90 -4.11 3.39 -8.96
N ASN A 91 -3.77 2.27 -8.35
CA ASN A 91 -3.30 1.08 -9.06
C ASN A 91 -4.49 0.46 -9.82
N SER A 92 -4.73 0.96 -11.03
CA SER A 92 -5.71 0.47 -11.99
C SER A 92 -5.11 0.36 -13.40
N ASP A 93 -5.83 -0.23 -14.34
CA ASP A 93 -5.47 -0.28 -15.77
C ASP A 93 -6.60 0.35 -16.60
N PRO A 94 -6.49 1.64 -17.00
CA PRO A 94 -5.34 2.54 -16.89
C PRO A 94 -5.05 3.01 -15.45
N CYS A 95 -3.78 3.35 -15.17
CA CYS A 95 -3.35 3.87 -13.87
C CYS A 95 -3.77 5.34 -13.76
N ILE A 96 -4.56 5.66 -12.74
CA ILE A 96 -5.09 7.02 -12.56
C ILE A 96 -4.16 7.80 -11.64
N ALA A 97 -3.68 8.96 -12.10
CA ALA A 97 -2.87 9.89 -11.35
C ALA A 97 -3.60 11.23 -11.21
N TYR A 98 -3.90 11.62 -9.98
CA TYR A 98 -4.54 12.88 -9.65
C TYR A 98 -3.52 13.98 -9.38
N LEU A 99 -3.64 15.08 -10.11
CA LEU A 99 -2.81 16.28 -10.01
C LEU A 99 -3.64 17.41 -9.41
N MET A 100 -3.08 18.16 -8.46
CA MET A 100 -3.76 19.35 -7.91
C MET A 100 -3.72 20.51 -8.90
N GLU A 101 -4.81 21.24 -9.04
CA GLU A 101 -4.86 22.44 -9.89
C GLU A 101 -3.99 23.60 -9.35
N GLU A 102 -3.74 23.64 -8.05
CA GLU A 102 -2.95 24.67 -7.39
C GLU A 102 -1.43 24.46 -7.55
N ASN A 103 -1.01 23.31 -8.10
CA ASN A 103 0.40 23.01 -8.34
C ASN A 103 0.98 23.87 -9.46
N THR A 104 2.23 24.30 -9.31
CA THR A 104 3.02 24.86 -10.42
C THR A 104 3.29 23.79 -11.47
N ILE A 105 3.66 24.18 -12.69
CA ILE A 105 4.07 23.21 -13.73
C ILE A 105 5.26 22.34 -13.31
N THR A 106 6.17 22.86 -12.48
CA THR A 106 7.25 22.07 -11.87
C THR A 106 6.69 20.96 -11.02
N MET A 107 5.73 21.28 -10.14
CA MET A 107 5.07 20.29 -9.30
C MET A 107 4.22 19.31 -10.10
N GLN A 108 3.53 19.77 -11.17
CA GLN A 108 2.83 18.85 -12.08
C GLN A 108 3.80 17.85 -12.72
N ALA A 109 4.95 18.32 -13.21
CA ALA A 109 5.97 17.45 -13.80
C ALA A 109 6.57 16.47 -12.78
N LEU A 110 6.77 16.92 -11.54
CA LEU A 110 7.21 16.07 -10.43
C LEU A 110 6.21 14.95 -10.14
N VAL A 111 4.93 15.29 -10.01
CA VAL A 111 3.84 14.34 -9.77
C VAL A 111 3.72 13.35 -10.93
N ILE A 112 3.80 13.81 -12.18
CA ILE A 112 3.77 12.91 -13.34
C ILE A 112 4.94 11.92 -13.28
N ALA A 113 6.16 12.39 -13.01
CA ALA A 113 7.32 11.51 -12.89
C ALA A 113 7.20 10.52 -11.72
N HIS A 114 6.68 10.97 -10.58
CA HIS A 114 6.55 10.17 -9.36
C HIS A 114 5.38 9.19 -9.42
N ALA A 115 4.16 9.67 -9.63
CA ALA A 115 2.96 8.84 -9.67
C ALA A 115 2.81 8.05 -10.98
N SER A 116 2.84 8.74 -12.12
CA SER A 116 2.51 8.13 -13.43
C SER A 116 3.60 7.20 -13.95
N TYR A 117 4.86 7.36 -13.53
CA TYR A 117 5.97 6.49 -13.94
C TYR A 117 6.62 5.74 -12.78
N GLY A 118 6.84 6.38 -11.64
CA GLY A 118 7.40 5.75 -10.44
C GLY A 118 6.46 4.69 -9.84
N HIS A 119 5.40 5.12 -9.16
CA HIS A 119 4.43 4.22 -8.54
C HIS A 119 3.77 3.28 -9.55
N ASN A 120 3.36 3.79 -10.71
CA ASN A 120 2.75 2.96 -11.75
C ASN A 120 3.63 1.77 -12.15
N SER A 121 4.94 2.00 -12.39
CA SER A 121 5.85 0.88 -12.70
C SER A 121 6.10 -0.06 -11.53
N PHE A 122 6.05 0.45 -10.30
CA PHE A 122 6.12 -0.38 -9.10
C PHE A 122 4.90 -1.31 -8.99
N PHE A 123 3.69 -0.76 -9.15
CA PHE A 123 2.44 -1.51 -9.09
C PHE A 123 2.36 -2.59 -10.16
N LYS A 124 2.81 -2.29 -11.39
CA LYS A 124 2.80 -3.26 -12.48
C LYS A 124 3.89 -4.34 -12.31
N GLY A 125 5.06 -3.97 -11.80
CA GLY A 125 6.24 -4.83 -11.75
C GLY A 125 6.34 -5.74 -10.53
N ASN A 126 6.05 -5.22 -9.33
CA ASN A 126 6.30 -5.92 -8.08
C ASN A 126 5.41 -7.17 -7.92
N TYR A 127 6.02 -8.29 -7.50
CA TYR A 127 5.32 -9.56 -7.41
C TYR A 127 4.11 -9.55 -6.45
N LEU A 128 4.12 -8.75 -5.37
CA LEU A 128 2.99 -8.67 -4.45
C LEU A 128 1.78 -8.03 -5.12
N PHE A 129 1.97 -6.93 -5.84
CA PHE A 129 0.88 -6.28 -6.56
C PHE A 129 0.31 -7.18 -7.64
N ARG A 130 1.18 -7.83 -8.43
CA ARG A 130 0.76 -8.80 -9.45
C ARG A 130 0.01 -10.01 -8.89
N THR A 131 0.23 -10.35 -7.61
CA THR A 131 -0.40 -11.50 -6.96
C THR A 131 -1.70 -11.15 -6.26
N TRP A 132 -1.78 -9.97 -5.64
CA TRP A 132 -2.86 -9.61 -4.72
C TRP A 132 -3.82 -8.56 -5.29
N THR A 133 -3.44 -7.84 -6.33
CA THR A 133 -4.27 -6.81 -6.95
C THR A 133 -4.74 -7.23 -8.32
N ASP A 134 -5.94 -6.77 -8.68
CA ASP A 134 -6.45 -6.83 -10.04
C ASP A 134 -6.73 -5.40 -10.50
N ALA A 135 -5.71 -4.79 -11.09
CA ALA A 135 -5.75 -3.41 -11.58
C ALA A 135 -6.87 -3.19 -12.62
N SER A 136 -7.25 -4.23 -13.37
CA SER A 136 -8.25 -4.11 -14.44
C SER A 136 -9.69 -3.98 -13.92
N SER A 137 -9.99 -4.54 -12.74
CA SER A 137 -11.36 -4.63 -12.22
C SER A 137 -11.61 -3.82 -10.94
N ILE A 138 -10.56 -3.24 -10.35
CA ILE A 138 -10.68 -2.53 -9.07
C ILE A 138 -11.63 -1.33 -9.14
N ILE A 139 -11.60 -0.53 -10.21
CA ILE A 139 -12.46 0.66 -10.33
C ILE A 139 -13.93 0.26 -10.35
N ASP A 140 -14.29 -0.73 -11.18
CA ASP A 140 -15.64 -1.27 -11.24
C ASP A 140 -16.07 -1.85 -9.89
N TYR A 141 -15.15 -2.50 -9.19
CA TYR A 141 -15.41 -3.07 -7.87
C TYR A 141 -15.69 -2.00 -6.81
N LEU A 142 -14.94 -0.89 -6.82
CA LEU A 142 -15.16 0.23 -5.90
C LEU A 142 -16.49 0.93 -6.16
N VAL A 143 -16.83 1.17 -7.43
CA VAL A 143 -18.14 1.72 -7.81
C VAL A 143 -19.26 0.80 -7.36
N PHE A 144 -19.13 -0.51 -7.57
CA PHE A 144 -20.07 -1.51 -7.07
C PHE A 144 -20.21 -1.45 -5.55
N ALA A 145 -19.09 -1.46 -4.82
CA ALA A 145 -19.08 -1.42 -3.36
C ALA A 145 -19.80 -0.17 -2.83
N LYS A 146 -19.49 1.00 -3.37
CA LYS A 146 -20.15 2.27 -3.01
C LYS A 146 -21.65 2.21 -3.22
N GLN A 147 -22.09 1.81 -4.42
CA GLN A 147 -23.51 1.69 -4.73
C GLN A 147 -24.22 0.66 -3.85
N TYR A 148 -23.55 -0.44 -3.52
CA TYR A 148 -24.11 -1.48 -2.67
C TYR A 148 -24.34 -1.00 -1.24
N ILE A 149 -23.34 -0.33 -0.65
CA ILE A 149 -23.45 0.24 0.70
C ILE A 149 -24.57 1.27 0.74
N MET A 150 -24.63 2.19 -0.22
CA MET A 150 -25.72 3.19 -0.30
C MET A 150 -27.11 2.54 -0.37
N GLN A 151 -27.27 1.48 -1.18
CA GLN A 151 -28.54 0.74 -1.25
C GLN A 151 -28.87 0.02 0.06
N CYS A 152 -27.85 -0.44 0.81
CA CYS A 152 -28.06 -1.04 2.13
C CYS A 152 -28.51 0.02 3.14
N GLU A 153 -27.90 1.20 3.14
CA GLU A 153 -28.29 2.32 4.01
C GLU A 153 -29.75 2.73 3.76
N GLU A 154 -30.16 2.84 2.49
CA GLU A 154 -31.55 3.16 2.11
C GLU A 154 -32.56 2.09 2.59
N ARG A 155 -32.19 0.81 2.57
CA ARG A 155 -33.11 -0.30 2.87
C ARG A 155 -33.12 -0.71 4.35
N HIS A 156 -31.97 -0.67 5.00
CA HIS A 156 -31.75 -1.24 6.34
C HIS A 156 -31.47 -0.16 7.39
N GLY A 157 -31.31 1.10 6.98
CA GLY A 157 -30.98 2.23 7.85
C GLY A 157 -29.47 2.42 8.02
N ILE A 158 -29.06 3.67 8.24
CA ILE A 158 -27.65 4.05 8.36
C ILE A 158 -27.01 3.37 9.57
N ASP A 159 -27.60 3.50 10.75
CA ASP A 159 -27.05 2.97 12.01
C ASP A 159 -26.72 1.47 11.92
N ALA A 160 -27.60 0.67 11.31
CA ALA A 160 -27.41 -0.77 11.18
C ALA A 160 -26.29 -1.16 10.21
N VAL A 161 -26.09 -0.36 9.15
CA VAL A 161 -24.99 -0.56 8.19
C VAL A 161 -23.67 -0.09 8.78
N GLU A 162 -23.67 1.05 9.49
CA GLU A 162 -22.50 1.61 10.17
C GLU A 162 -21.97 0.67 11.25
N ASP A 163 -22.83 0.15 12.14
CA ASP A 163 -22.44 -0.82 13.19
C ASP A 163 -21.71 -2.05 12.60
N LEU A 164 -22.19 -2.54 11.46
CA LEU A 164 -21.58 -3.66 10.75
C LEU A 164 -20.26 -3.26 10.08
N LEU A 165 -20.23 -2.12 9.39
CA LEU A 165 -19.02 -1.61 8.75
C LEU A 165 -17.92 -1.36 9.77
N ASP A 166 -18.24 -0.75 10.92
CA ASP A 166 -17.32 -0.52 12.02
C ASP A 166 -16.70 -1.82 12.53
N SER A 167 -17.54 -2.83 12.74
CA SER A 167 -17.10 -4.16 13.16
C SER A 167 -16.16 -4.80 12.12
N CYS A 168 -16.46 -4.63 10.83
CA CYS A 168 -15.62 -5.14 9.75
C CYS A 168 -14.31 -4.36 9.63
N HIS A 169 -14.33 -3.04 9.78
CA HIS A 169 -13.16 -2.16 9.74
C HIS A 169 -12.18 -2.45 10.88
N ALA A 170 -12.70 -2.72 12.08
CA ALA A 170 -11.89 -3.14 13.21
C ALA A 170 -11.12 -4.44 12.94
N LEU A 171 -11.68 -5.33 12.11
CA LEU A 171 -11.09 -6.61 11.72
C LEU A 171 -10.42 -6.59 10.34
N MET A 172 -10.32 -5.43 9.68
CA MET A 172 -9.87 -5.30 8.30
C MET A 172 -8.47 -5.88 8.08
N ASN A 173 -7.56 -5.71 9.04
CA ASN A 173 -6.21 -6.25 9.00
C ASN A 173 -6.16 -7.79 9.04
N TYR A 174 -7.22 -8.43 9.56
CA TYR A 174 -7.41 -9.89 9.57
C TYR A 174 -8.33 -10.37 8.44
N GLY A 175 -8.50 -9.56 7.39
CA GLY A 175 -9.29 -9.85 6.19
C GLY A 175 -8.52 -10.55 5.06
N VAL A 176 -7.24 -10.86 5.28
CA VAL A 176 -6.34 -11.38 4.24
C VAL A 176 -5.81 -12.74 4.69
N ASP A 177 -5.96 -13.75 3.84
CA ASP A 177 -5.23 -15.00 4.04
C ASP A 177 -3.79 -14.74 3.60
N ARG A 178 -2.82 -14.74 4.53
CA ARG A 178 -1.40 -14.52 4.24
C ARG A 178 -0.82 -15.63 3.36
N TYR A 179 -1.43 -16.82 3.38
CA TYR A 179 -0.90 -18.02 2.69
C TYR A 179 -1.80 -18.58 1.58
N LYS A 180 -3.08 -18.17 1.47
CA LYS A 180 -4.03 -18.70 0.46
C LYS A 180 -4.39 -17.63 -0.58
N ARG A 181 -4.22 -17.96 -1.86
CA ARG A 181 -4.36 -17.03 -3.00
C ARG A 181 -5.80 -17.04 -3.55
N PRO A 182 -6.48 -15.90 -3.64
CA PRO A 182 -7.74 -15.79 -4.38
C PRO A 182 -7.48 -15.64 -5.89
N TYR A 183 -8.40 -16.16 -6.72
CA TYR A 183 -8.40 -15.93 -8.17
C TYR A 183 -9.16 -14.62 -8.49
N PRO A 184 -8.68 -13.79 -9.44
CA PRO A 184 -9.41 -12.60 -9.87
C PRO A 184 -10.74 -12.99 -10.53
N ILE A 185 -11.79 -12.22 -10.26
CA ILE A 185 -13.16 -12.42 -10.75
C ILE A 185 -13.71 -11.04 -11.14
N SER A 186 -14.31 -10.92 -12.33
CA SER A 186 -14.83 -9.63 -12.84
C SER A 186 -16.06 -9.14 -12.06
N ALA A 187 -16.35 -7.84 -12.11
CA ALA A 187 -17.50 -7.25 -11.43
C ALA A 187 -18.85 -7.77 -11.95
N GLU A 188 -18.95 -8.08 -13.24
CA GLU A 188 -20.15 -8.68 -13.84
C GLU A 188 -20.33 -10.14 -13.38
N GLU A 189 -19.22 -10.88 -13.29
CA GLU A 189 -19.24 -12.22 -12.71
C GLU A 189 -19.56 -12.18 -11.21
N GLU A 190 -19.13 -11.14 -10.49
CA GLU A 190 -19.46 -10.93 -9.08
C GLU A 190 -20.96 -10.67 -8.89
N ARG A 191 -21.59 -9.83 -9.72
CA ARG A 191 -23.06 -9.61 -9.70
C ARG A 191 -23.84 -10.88 -10.03
N ARG A 192 -23.38 -11.65 -11.02
CA ARG A 192 -24.00 -12.95 -11.35
C ARG A 192 -23.89 -13.92 -10.17
N ARG A 193 -22.68 -14.07 -9.62
CA ARG A 193 -22.44 -14.91 -8.45
C ARG A 193 -23.21 -14.39 -7.23
N GLN A 194 -23.45 -13.09 -7.08
CA GLN A 194 -24.27 -12.56 -6.00
C GLN A 194 -25.70 -13.11 -6.10
N LYS A 195 -26.34 -13.01 -7.26
CA LYS A 195 -27.69 -13.58 -7.48
C LYS A 195 -27.69 -15.10 -7.25
N ASP A 196 -26.71 -15.80 -7.83
CA ASP A 196 -26.58 -17.25 -7.63
C ASP A 196 -26.37 -17.62 -6.16
N ARG A 197 -25.63 -16.80 -5.39
CA ARG A 197 -25.38 -16.97 -3.95
C ARG A 197 -26.61 -16.66 -3.12
N GLU A 198 -27.34 -15.59 -3.41
CA GLU A 198 -28.61 -15.26 -2.75
C GLU A 198 -29.62 -16.41 -2.94
N GLU A 199 -29.72 -16.94 -4.17
CA GLU A 199 -30.57 -18.09 -4.49
C GLU A 199 -30.09 -19.38 -3.80
N HIS A 200 -28.77 -19.62 -3.72
CA HIS A 200 -28.20 -20.78 -3.05
C HIS A 200 -28.33 -20.69 -1.52
N LEU A 201 -28.17 -19.51 -0.92
CA LEU A 201 -28.37 -19.28 0.50
C LEU A 201 -29.84 -19.45 0.87
N GLN A 202 -30.78 -18.94 0.07
CA GLN A 202 -32.21 -19.19 0.27
C GLN A 202 -32.56 -20.67 0.19
N LYS A 203 -31.86 -21.46 -0.65
CA LYS A 203 -32.01 -22.93 -0.69
C LYS A 203 -31.40 -23.61 0.55
N GLN A 204 -30.19 -23.24 0.98
CA GLN A 204 -29.55 -23.81 2.17
C GLN A 204 -30.24 -23.43 3.48
N ILE A 205 -30.76 -22.21 3.61
CA ILE A 205 -31.59 -21.80 4.75
C ILE A 205 -32.85 -22.66 4.79
N ASN A 206 -33.53 -22.88 3.65
CA ASN A 206 -34.68 -23.79 3.63
C ASN A 206 -34.33 -25.24 4.06
N ASP A 207 -33.13 -25.75 3.74
CA ASP A 207 -32.68 -27.08 4.15
C ASP A 207 -32.21 -27.14 5.62
N LEU A 208 -31.53 -26.10 6.14
CA LEU A 208 -31.15 -26.00 7.55
C LEU A 208 -32.38 -25.83 8.47
N TRP A 209 -33.40 -25.12 8.01
CA TRP A 209 -34.68 -24.98 8.72
C TRP A 209 -35.56 -26.23 8.60
N ARG A 210 -35.44 -27.02 7.52
CA ARG A 210 -36.06 -28.35 7.41
C ARG A 210 -35.42 -29.40 8.32
N THR A 211 -34.20 -29.15 8.76
CA THR A 211 -33.41 -30.08 9.59
C THR A 211 -33.14 -29.51 10.97
N ILE A 212 -34.09 -28.77 11.56
CA ILE A 212 -34.15 -28.61 13.01
C ILE A 212 -34.59 -29.97 13.54
N PRO A 213 -33.73 -30.75 14.23
CA PRO A 213 -34.13 -32.03 14.76
C PRO A 213 -35.22 -31.79 15.80
N ASN A 214 -36.32 -32.54 15.72
CA ASN A 214 -37.12 -32.79 16.91
C ASN A 214 -36.16 -33.32 17.98
N PHE A 215 -36.12 -32.67 19.14
CA PHE A 215 -35.39 -33.13 20.32
C PHE A 215 -35.84 -34.56 20.64
N GLY A 216 -35.14 -35.57 20.12
CA GLY A 216 -35.64 -36.94 20.28
C GLY A 216 -34.99 -38.06 19.48
N GLU A 217 -33.75 -37.97 18.99
CA GLU A 217 -33.04 -39.19 18.56
C GLU A 217 -31.58 -39.19 19.03
N LYS A 218 -31.28 -40.16 19.90
CA LYS A 218 -29.93 -40.48 20.39
C LYS A 218 -29.16 -41.19 19.27
N GLY A 219 -28.49 -40.41 18.42
CA GLY A 219 -27.52 -40.88 17.45
C GLY A 219 -26.09 -40.74 17.95
N ASP A 220 -25.44 -41.87 18.22
CA ASP A 220 -23.99 -42.14 18.31
C ASP A 220 -23.05 -40.98 18.72
N GLU A 221 -22.79 -40.85 20.02
CA GLU A 221 -21.97 -39.80 20.65
C GLU A 221 -20.47 -39.83 20.27
N ARG A 222 -20.00 -40.79 19.45
CA ARG A 222 -18.56 -41.02 19.19
C ARG A 222 -17.99 -40.35 17.94
N LYS A 223 -18.78 -39.61 17.15
CA LYS A 223 -18.28 -38.83 15.99
C LYS A 223 -18.25 -37.31 16.20
N HIS A 224 -18.55 -36.83 17.41
CA HIS A 224 -19.07 -35.47 17.60
C HIS A 224 -18.11 -34.39 18.14
N ASP A 225 -16.84 -34.70 18.36
CA ASP A 225 -15.81 -33.75 18.84
C ASP A 225 -14.79 -33.33 17.76
N GLN A 226 -15.21 -33.28 16.49
CA GLN A 226 -14.32 -32.72 15.46
C GLN A 226 -14.28 -31.20 15.57
N ARG A 227 -13.12 -30.68 16.01
CA ARG A 227 -12.80 -29.25 16.04
C ARG A 227 -13.16 -28.60 14.69
N PHE A 228 -13.91 -27.51 14.76
CA PHE A 228 -14.26 -26.69 13.61
C PHE A 228 -13.78 -25.26 13.83
N PRO A 229 -13.02 -24.65 12.90
CA PRO A 229 -12.59 -25.23 11.61
C PRO A 229 -11.53 -26.35 11.78
N ALA A 230 -11.41 -27.21 10.78
CA ALA A 230 -10.46 -28.34 10.81
C ALA A 230 -9.01 -27.84 10.89
N GLU A 231 -8.71 -26.79 10.12
CA GLU A 231 -7.48 -26.01 10.20
C GLU A 231 -7.78 -24.63 10.79
N PRO A 232 -6.86 -24.04 11.56
CA PRO A 232 -7.02 -22.67 12.05
C PRO A 232 -7.18 -21.69 10.90
N GLN A 233 -8.09 -20.73 11.04
CA GLN A 233 -8.40 -19.76 9.99
C GLN A 233 -7.94 -18.36 10.38
N GLU A 234 -6.90 -17.86 9.72
CA GLU A 234 -6.34 -16.51 9.96
C GLU A 234 -7.22 -15.38 9.40
N ASN A 235 -7.91 -15.63 8.28
CA ASN A 235 -8.80 -14.64 7.69
C ASN A 235 -10.14 -14.66 8.42
N ILE A 236 -10.25 -13.83 9.46
CA ILE A 236 -11.42 -13.72 10.33
C ILE A 236 -12.63 -13.22 9.55
N LEU A 237 -12.46 -12.22 8.67
CA LEU A 237 -13.57 -11.72 7.85
C LEU A 237 -14.08 -12.80 6.90
N TYR A 238 -13.20 -13.61 6.29
CA TYR A 238 -13.60 -14.75 5.46
C TYR A 238 -14.34 -15.80 6.28
N PHE A 239 -13.83 -16.12 7.47
CA PHE A 239 -14.46 -17.08 8.38
C PHE A 239 -15.90 -16.64 8.72
N VAL A 240 -16.07 -15.38 9.10
CA VAL A 240 -17.37 -14.77 9.40
C VAL A 240 -18.27 -14.77 8.16
N GLU A 241 -17.77 -14.34 6.99
CA GLU A 241 -18.51 -14.33 5.72
C GLU A 241 -19.11 -15.71 5.40
N LYS A 242 -18.34 -16.78 5.57
CA LYS A 242 -18.72 -18.15 5.19
C LYS A 242 -19.51 -18.89 6.26
N HIS A 243 -19.17 -18.69 7.53
CA HIS A 243 -19.63 -19.59 8.60
C HIS A 243 -20.58 -18.95 9.60
N ALA A 244 -20.71 -17.61 9.64
CA ALA A 244 -21.66 -16.97 10.55
C ALA A 244 -23.10 -17.27 10.07
N PRO A 245 -23.92 -18.01 10.84
CA PRO A 245 -25.24 -18.46 10.35
C PRO A 245 -26.31 -17.37 10.42
N LEU A 246 -26.13 -16.36 11.28
CA LEU A 246 -27.09 -15.27 11.50
C LEU A 246 -26.90 -14.09 10.55
N LEU A 247 -25.81 -14.05 9.78
CA LEU A 247 -25.61 -12.97 8.83
C LEU A 247 -26.61 -13.10 7.69
N GLU A 248 -27.43 -12.06 7.54
CA GLU A 248 -28.29 -11.85 6.40
C GLU A 248 -27.46 -11.69 5.12
N PRO A 249 -28.05 -11.96 3.93
CA PRO A 249 -27.33 -11.87 2.66
C PRO A 249 -26.60 -10.54 2.46
N TRP A 250 -27.23 -9.42 2.85
CA TRP A 250 -26.64 -8.10 2.70
C TRP A 250 -25.44 -7.89 3.62
N GLN A 251 -25.54 -8.34 4.87
CA GLN A 251 -24.45 -8.23 5.85
C GLN A 251 -23.22 -9.02 5.40
N ARG A 252 -23.42 -10.20 4.80
CA ARG A 252 -22.31 -11.01 4.25
C ARG A 252 -21.60 -10.31 3.10
N GLU A 253 -22.34 -9.59 2.27
CA GLU A 253 -21.74 -8.85 1.16
C GLU A 253 -20.95 -7.64 1.68
N VAL A 254 -21.43 -6.94 2.70
CA VAL A 254 -20.68 -5.88 3.39
C VAL A 254 -19.35 -6.43 3.94
N VAL A 255 -19.38 -7.56 4.65
CA VAL A 255 -18.16 -8.24 5.14
C VAL A 255 -17.21 -8.56 3.98
N ARG A 256 -17.73 -9.06 2.85
CA ARG A 256 -16.93 -9.35 1.66
C ARG A 256 -16.31 -8.09 1.06
N ILE A 257 -17.06 -6.98 1.02
CA ILE A 257 -16.59 -5.68 0.51
C ILE A 257 -15.37 -5.21 1.29
N VAL A 258 -15.49 -5.14 2.61
CA VAL A 258 -14.38 -4.73 3.48
C VAL A 258 -13.19 -5.68 3.30
N ARG A 259 -13.44 -6.99 3.24
CA ARG A 259 -12.40 -8.01 3.02
C ARG A 259 -11.65 -7.84 1.70
N LYS A 260 -12.34 -7.62 0.58
CA LYS A 260 -11.71 -7.42 -0.73
C LYS A 260 -10.91 -6.13 -0.79
N ILE A 261 -11.39 -5.06 -0.17
CA ILE A 261 -10.63 -3.80 -0.06
C ILE A 261 -9.37 -4.00 0.78
N ALA A 262 -9.47 -4.71 1.92
CA ALA A 262 -8.31 -5.06 2.73
C ALA A 262 -7.25 -5.83 1.93
N GLN A 263 -7.68 -6.77 1.09
CA GLN A 263 -6.80 -7.55 0.20
C GLN A 263 -6.11 -6.66 -0.85
N TYR A 264 -6.83 -5.69 -1.43
CA TYR A 264 -6.26 -4.77 -2.41
C TYR A 264 -5.12 -3.91 -1.84
N PHE A 265 -5.23 -3.45 -0.59
CA PHE A 265 -4.20 -2.63 0.08
C PHE A 265 -3.10 -3.43 0.76
N TYR A 266 -3.20 -4.77 0.79
CA TYR A 266 -2.26 -5.62 1.48
C TYR A 266 -0.81 -5.49 0.97
N PRO A 267 -0.54 -5.38 -0.36
CA PRO A 267 0.81 -5.16 -0.87
C PRO A 267 1.43 -3.84 -0.41
N GLN A 268 0.67 -2.73 -0.43
CA GLN A 268 1.14 -1.39 -0.07
C GLN A 268 1.67 -1.37 1.37
N ARG A 269 1.02 -2.10 2.29
CA ARG A 269 1.44 -2.22 3.69
C ARG A 269 2.78 -2.95 3.89
N GLN A 270 3.21 -3.74 2.92
CA GLN A 270 4.45 -4.53 2.97
C GLN A 270 5.57 -3.96 2.10
N THR A 271 5.29 -2.90 1.36
CA THR A 271 6.19 -2.35 0.34
C THR A 271 6.30 -0.83 0.42
N GLN A 272 6.01 -0.24 1.58
CA GLN A 272 6.02 1.21 1.77
C GLN A 272 7.40 1.81 1.46
N VAL A 273 8.48 1.25 2.03
CA VAL A 273 9.84 1.74 1.78
C VAL A 273 10.23 1.57 0.31
N MET A 274 9.93 0.40 -0.25
CA MET A 274 10.26 0.10 -1.64
C MET A 274 9.46 0.93 -2.64
N ASN A 275 8.17 1.13 -2.41
CA ASN A 275 7.27 1.87 -3.30
C ASN A 275 7.62 3.35 -3.31
N GLU A 276 7.69 3.98 -2.14
CA GLU A 276 8.06 5.40 -2.01
C GLU A 276 9.49 5.62 -2.51
N GLY A 277 10.43 4.74 -2.11
CA GLY A 277 11.81 4.81 -2.58
C GLY A 277 11.96 4.68 -4.09
N TRP A 278 11.20 3.79 -4.73
CA TRP A 278 11.23 3.58 -6.18
C TRP A 278 10.68 4.78 -6.92
N ALA A 279 9.54 5.31 -6.46
CA ALA A 279 8.94 6.49 -7.07
C ALA A 279 9.82 7.74 -6.90
N THR A 280 10.45 7.92 -5.73
CA THR A 280 11.45 8.97 -5.50
C THR A 280 12.71 8.77 -6.34
N PHE A 281 13.21 7.54 -6.48
CA PHE A 281 14.37 7.25 -7.32
C PHE A 281 14.12 7.63 -8.78
N TRP A 282 12.95 7.28 -9.31
CA TRP A 282 12.61 7.58 -10.69
C TRP A 282 12.25 9.05 -10.91
N HIS A 283 11.49 9.69 -10.04
CA HIS A 283 11.22 11.13 -10.23
C HIS A 283 12.50 11.95 -10.26
N TYR A 284 13.52 11.52 -9.51
CA TYR A 284 14.77 12.23 -9.39
C TYR A 284 15.59 12.00 -10.66
N THR A 285 15.67 10.73 -11.09
CA THR A 285 16.41 10.36 -12.30
C THR A 285 15.77 10.98 -13.55
N LEU A 286 14.45 10.86 -13.72
CA LEU A 286 13.74 11.33 -14.91
C LEU A 286 13.78 12.86 -15.05
N LEU A 287 13.63 13.61 -13.96
CA LEU A 287 13.68 15.07 -14.01
C LEU A 287 15.11 15.62 -14.19
N ASN A 288 16.12 14.98 -13.60
CA ASN A 288 17.51 15.33 -13.89
C ASN A 288 17.86 15.05 -15.36
N ASP A 289 17.38 13.95 -15.94
CA ASP A 289 17.58 13.66 -17.36
C ASP A 289 16.89 14.69 -18.28
N LEU A 290 15.71 15.20 -17.90
CA LEU A 290 15.08 16.32 -18.63
C LEU A 290 15.96 17.57 -18.60
N TYR A 291 16.59 17.85 -17.45
CA TYR A 291 17.50 18.98 -17.30
C TYR A 291 18.77 18.82 -18.13
N ASP A 292 19.38 17.64 -18.10
CA ASP A 292 20.57 17.31 -18.90
C ASP A 292 20.31 17.42 -20.41
N GLU A 293 19.08 17.11 -20.85
CA GLU A 293 18.64 17.31 -22.24
C GLU A 293 18.27 18.77 -22.58
N GLY A 294 18.27 19.68 -21.61
CA GLY A 294 17.91 21.09 -21.75
C GLY A 294 16.42 21.36 -21.93
N LEU A 295 15.56 20.43 -21.49
CA LEU A 295 14.10 20.52 -21.60
C LEU A 295 13.44 21.24 -20.43
N VAL A 296 14.17 21.48 -19.34
CA VAL A 296 13.71 22.29 -18.20
C VAL A 296 14.75 23.35 -17.82
N THR A 297 14.32 24.39 -17.11
CA THR A 297 15.17 25.53 -16.75
C THR A 297 15.84 25.35 -15.38
N ASP A 298 16.84 26.17 -15.08
CA ASP A 298 17.45 26.20 -13.74
C ASP A 298 16.42 26.54 -12.65
N GLY A 299 15.47 27.44 -12.95
CA GLY A 299 14.39 27.80 -12.02
C GLY A 299 13.48 26.61 -11.68
N PHE A 300 13.12 25.81 -12.69
CA PHE A 300 12.41 24.55 -12.50
C PHE A 300 13.20 23.61 -11.57
N MET A 301 14.51 23.46 -11.81
CA MET A 301 15.33 22.55 -11.00
C MET A 301 15.47 23.01 -9.55
N MET A 302 15.56 24.31 -9.29
CA MET A 302 15.62 24.83 -7.92
C MET A 302 14.34 24.53 -7.14
N GLU A 303 13.17 24.73 -7.77
CA GLU A 303 11.88 24.40 -7.18
C GLU A 303 11.72 22.88 -6.97
N PHE A 304 12.08 22.07 -7.97
CA PHE A 304 12.08 20.61 -7.85
C PHE A 304 12.97 20.14 -6.68
N LEU A 305 14.21 20.63 -6.58
CA LEU A 305 15.14 20.23 -5.53
C LEU A 305 14.62 20.64 -4.14
N GLN A 306 13.98 21.80 -4.01
CA GLN A 306 13.34 22.21 -2.77
C GLN A 306 12.23 21.23 -2.36
N SER A 307 11.35 20.86 -3.28
CA SER A 307 10.27 19.89 -3.01
C SER A 307 10.82 18.49 -2.71
N HIS A 308 11.75 18.00 -3.51
CA HIS A 308 12.38 16.69 -3.33
C HIS A 308 13.07 16.59 -1.97
N THR A 309 13.93 17.55 -1.62
CA THR A 309 14.65 17.55 -0.34
C THR A 309 13.72 17.67 0.87
N SER A 310 12.57 18.34 0.73
CA SER A 310 11.55 18.42 1.77
C SER A 310 10.88 17.05 2.02
N VAL A 311 10.58 16.29 0.96
CA VAL A 311 9.95 14.96 1.07
C VAL A 311 10.92 13.93 1.67
N ILE A 312 12.19 13.95 1.26
CA ILE A 312 13.22 13.02 1.77
C ILE A 312 13.88 13.49 3.07
N TYR A 313 13.37 14.53 3.72
CA TYR A 313 13.92 15.00 4.99
C TYR A 313 13.72 13.94 6.09
N GLN A 314 14.82 13.51 6.70
CA GLN A 314 14.82 12.66 7.88
C GLN A 314 15.23 13.49 9.11
N PRO A 315 14.33 13.77 10.06
CA PRO A 315 14.72 14.39 11.32
C PRO A 315 15.66 13.47 12.11
N GLY A 316 16.60 14.07 12.85
CA GLY A 316 17.44 13.35 13.82
C GLY A 316 16.62 12.75 14.96
N PHE A 317 17.16 11.72 15.62
CA PHE A 317 16.46 10.98 16.68
C PHE A 317 16.09 11.83 17.90
N ASP A 318 16.80 12.94 18.12
CA ASP A 318 16.63 13.90 19.21
C ASP A 318 15.67 15.06 18.84
N SER A 319 15.17 15.08 17.60
CA SER A 319 14.21 16.08 17.15
C SER A 319 12.83 15.83 17.79
N PRO A 320 12.13 16.87 18.26
CA PRO A 320 10.75 16.75 18.74
C PRO A 320 9.76 16.34 17.62
N TYR A 321 10.17 16.42 16.36
CA TYR A 321 9.39 16.04 15.19
C TYR A 321 9.74 14.63 14.67
N TYR A 322 10.62 13.89 15.33
CA TYR A 322 10.94 12.52 14.94
C TYR A 322 9.74 11.59 15.17
N SER A 323 9.28 10.92 14.12
CA SER A 323 8.14 10.00 14.13
C SER A 323 8.49 8.61 13.59
N GLY A 324 9.78 8.30 13.48
CA GLY A 324 10.30 7.08 12.87
C GLY A 324 11.18 7.37 11.66
N ILE A 325 11.54 6.30 10.94
CA ILE A 325 12.33 6.39 9.72
C ILE A 325 11.39 6.72 8.56
N ASN A 326 11.69 7.83 7.87
CA ASN A 326 10.99 8.28 6.69
C ASN A 326 11.21 7.26 5.54
N PRO A 327 10.14 6.60 5.03
CA PRO A 327 10.26 5.59 3.99
C PRO A 327 10.82 6.16 2.68
N TYR A 328 10.51 7.42 2.35
CA TYR A 328 11.07 8.12 1.18
C TYR A 328 12.58 8.23 1.30
N THR A 329 13.09 8.67 2.45
CA THR A 329 14.53 8.81 2.69
C THR A 329 15.25 7.47 2.62
N LEU A 330 14.76 6.46 3.35
CA LEU A 330 15.39 5.15 3.41
C LEU A 330 15.37 4.46 2.03
N GLY A 331 14.21 4.41 1.39
CA GLY A 331 14.03 3.75 0.11
C GLY A 331 14.85 4.42 -1.00
N PHE A 332 14.82 5.75 -1.07
CA PHE A 332 15.62 6.51 -2.04
C PHE A 332 17.13 6.28 -1.84
N ALA A 333 17.61 6.39 -0.60
CA ALA A 333 19.02 6.17 -0.27
C ALA A 333 19.46 4.75 -0.65
N MET A 334 18.62 3.74 -0.40
CA MET A 334 18.92 2.36 -0.77
C MET A 334 18.98 2.17 -2.29
N TYR A 335 18.00 2.66 -3.07
CA TYR A 335 18.04 2.53 -4.54
C TYR A 335 19.20 3.30 -5.17
N GLN A 336 19.50 4.52 -4.69
CA GLN A 336 20.68 5.26 -5.11
C GLN A 336 21.97 4.51 -4.80
N ASP A 337 22.05 3.88 -3.62
CA ASP A 337 23.25 3.15 -3.22
C ASP A 337 23.43 1.85 -4.00
N ILE A 338 22.36 1.13 -4.32
CA ILE A 338 22.41 -0.02 -5.25
C ILE A 338 23.01 0.41 -6.60
N ARG A 339 22.52 1.53 -7.16
CA ARG A 339 23.08 2.07 -8.42
C ARG A 339 24.55 2.41 -8.28
N ARG A 340 24.94 3.09 -7.18
CA ARG A 340 26.33 3.44 -6.90
C ARG A 340 27.22 2.20 -6.76
N ILE A 341 26.77 1.15 -6.06
CA ILE A 341 27.51 -0.11 -5.90
C ILE A 341 27.76 -0.77 -7.26
N CYS A 342 26.76 -0.75 -8.14
CA CYS A 342 26.89 -1.29 -9.48
C CYS A 342 27.86 -0.46 -10.35
N GLU A 343 27.77 0.87 -10.35
CA GLU A 343 28.58 1.73 -11.23
C GLU A 343 29.99 2.01 -10.67
N HIS A 344 30.12 2.21 -9.36
CA HIS A 344 31.34 2.69 -8.68
C HIS A 344 31.56 1.96 -7.33
N PRO A 345 31.80 0.64 -7.32
CA PRO A 345 31.96 -0.13 -6.09
C PRO A 345 33.24 0.22 -5.33
N THR A 346 33.13 0.36 -4.01
CA THR A 346 34.27 0.39 -3.09
C THR A 346 34.68 -1.02 -2.66
N GLU A 347 35.84 -1.16 -1.99
CA GLU A 347 36.26 -2.45 -1.42
C GLU A 347 35.30 -2.96 -0.32
N GLU A 348 34.62 -2.07 0.40
CA GLU A 348 33.58 -2.48 1.35
C GLU A 348 32.38 -3.08 0.61
N ASP A 349 31.94 -2.45 -0.48
CA ASP A 349 30.82 -2.94 -1.29
C ASP A 349 31.11 -4.30 -1.93
N LYS A 350 32.34 -4.51 -2.42
CA LYS A 350 32.75 -5.82 -2.98
C LYS A 350 32.70 -6.95 -1.96
N ARG A 351 32.91 -6.65 -0.68
CA ARG A 351 32.81 -7.63 0.42
C ARG A 351 31.37 -7.91 0.82
N TRP A 352 30.54 -6.87 0.88
CA TRP A 352 29.14 -6.98 1.32
C TRP A 352 28.19 -7.44 0.21
N PHE A 353 28.47 -7.07 -1.03
CA PHE A 353 27.61 -7.26 -2.18
C PHE A 353 28.39 -7.79 -3.40
N PRO A 354 29.08 -8.95 -3.26
CA PRO A 354 29.93 -9.49 -4.32
C PRO A 354 29.17 -9.76 -5.63
N ASP A 355 27.87 -10.06 -5.53
CA ASP A 355 27.04 -10.42 -6.69
C ASP A 355 26.58 -9.22 -7.54
N ILE A 356 26.56 -8.00 -6.97
CA ILE A 356 26.07 -6.79 -7.67
C ILE A 356 27.14 -5.71 -7.84
N ALA A 357 28.25 -5.77 -7.10
CA ALA A 357 29.35 -4.82 -7.24
C ALA A 357 29.94 -4.89 -8.66
N GLY A 358 29.81 -3.80 -9.43
CA GLY A 358 30.25 -3.76 -10.84
C GLY A 358 29.28 -4.39 -11.85
N SER A 359 28.06 -4.76 -11.44
CA SER A 359 27.03 -5.30 -12.35
C SER A 359 26.26 -4.21 -13.09
N ASP A 360 25.33 -4.59 -13.99
CA ASP A 360 24.39 -3.63 -14.60
C ASP A 360 23.40 -3.11 -13.55
N TRP A 361 23.43 -1.81 -13.26
CA TRP A 361 22.64 -1.22 -12.19
C TRP A 361 21.13 -1.31 -12.45
N LEU A 362 20.71 -1.12 -13.71
CA LEU A 362 19.30 -1.07 -14.09
C LEU A 362 18.64 -2.44 -13.91
N THR A 363 19.33 -3.51 -14.30
CA THR A 363 18.91 -4.89 -14.06
C THR A 363 18.84 -5.18 -12.56
N THR A 364 19.82 -4.73 -11.78
CA THR A 364 19.85 -4.95 -10.32
C THR A 364 18.70 -4.27 -9.60
N VAL A 365 18.45 -2.97 -9.84
CA VAL A 365 17.36 -2.25 -9.15
C VAL A 365 15.99 -2.81 -9.56
N LYS A 366 15.80 -3.22 -10.81
CA LYS A 366 14.57 -3.89 -11.27
C LYS A 366 14.41 -5.27 -10.65
N PHE A 367 15.49 -6.03 -10.51
CA PHE A 367 15.45 -7.32 -9.82
C PHE A 367 15.02 -7.15 -8.37
N ALA A 368 15.59 -6.17 -7.66
CA ALA A 368 15.18 -5.82 -6.30
C ALA A 368 13.69 -5.43 -6.24
N MET A 369 13.26 -4.50 -7.10
CA MET A 369 11.87 -4.03 -7.16
C MET A 369 10.88 -5.16 -7.45
N ASN A 370 11.18 -6.05 -8.40
CA ASN A 370 10.24 -7.09 -8.84
C ASN A 370 10.05 -8.23 -7.82
N ASN A 371 11.09 -8.55 -7.02
CA ASN A 371 11.14 -9.82 -6.27
C ASN A 371 11.14 -9.68 -4.76
N PHE A 372 11.23 -8.46 -4.21
CA PHE A 372 11.35 -8.23 -2.78
C PHE A 372 10.17 -7.41 -2.22
N LYS A 373 10.04 -7.45 -0.90
CA LYS A 373 9.17 -6.61 -0.06
C LYS A 373 10.06 -5.88 0.95
N ASP A 374 9.54 -4.90 1.70
CA ASP A 374 10.37 -4.01 2.53
C ASP A 374 11.36 -4.74 3.43
N GLU A 375 10.89 -5.71 4.23
CA GLU A 375 11.73 -6.53 5.12
C GLU A 375 12.88 -7.19 4.35
N SER A 376 12.59 -7.90 3.27
CA SER A 376 13.61 -8.65 2.53
C SER A 376 14.50 -7.73 1.70
N PHE A 377 13.98 -6.59 1.23
CA PHE A 377 14.77 -5.56 0.56
C PHE A 377 15.80 -4.95 1.50
N ILE A 378 15.39 -4.60 2.72
CA ILE A 378 16.28 -4.09 3.77
C ILE A 378 17.33 -5.14 4.15
N LEU A 379 16.92 -6.39 4.40
CA LEU A 379 17.85 -7.48 4.73
C LEU A 379 18.90 -7.73 3.64
N GLN A 380 18.53 -7.60 2.36
CA GLN A 380 19.42 -7.96 1.26
C GLN A 380 20.23 -6.78 0.73
N PHE A 381 19.72 -5.55 0.77
CA PHE A 381 20.32 -4.42 0.05
C PHE A 381 20.70 -3.21 0.94
N LEU A 382 20.34 -3.19 2.23
CA LEU A 382 20.80 -2.11 3.10
C LEU A 382 22.31 -2.21 3.32
N SER A 383 23.05 -1.21 2.83
CA SER A 383 24.51 -1.20 2.88
C SER A 383 25.06 -0.56 4.15
N PRO A 384 26.30 -0.92 4.55
CA PRO A 384 27.05 -0.22 5.58
C PRO A 384 27.14 1.30 5.35
N LYS A 385 27.28 1.72 4.09
CA LYS A 385 27.33 3.14 3.72
C LYS A 385 26.03 3.85 4.09
N VAL A 386 24.88 3.33 3.68
CA VAL A 386 23.58 3.94 4.00
C VAL A 386 23.33 3.95 5.51
N ILE A 387 23.70 2.87 6.22
CA ILE A 387 23.62 2.80 7.69
C ILE A 387 24.43 3.94 8.35
N ARG A 388 25.64 4.21 7.86
CA ARG A 388 26.48 5.32 8.35
C ARG A 388 25.94 6.69 7.97
N ASP A 389 25.51 6.87 6.72
CA ASP A 389 25.01 8.15 6.23
C ASP A 389 23.76 8.59 6.99
N LEU A 390 22.86 7.64 7.30
CA LEU A 390 21.67 7.86 8.12
C LEU A 390 21.93 7.77 9.62
N LYS A 391 23.17 7.47 10.04
CA LYS A 391 23.60 7.33 11.45
C LYS A 391 22.70 6.38 12.25
N LEU A 392 22.32 5.25 11.66
CA LEU A 392 21.40 4.32 12.32
C LEU A 392 22.06 3.67 13.54
N PHE A 393 21.24 3.38 14.54
CA PHE A 393 21.59 2.63 15.74
C PHE A 393 20.32 2.00 16.29
N SER A 394 20.47 0.99 17.16
CA SER A 394 19.35 0.35 17.82
C SER A 394 19.31 0.74 19.30
N ILE A 395 18.09 0.83 19.83
CA ILE A 395 17.82 0.94 21.27
C ILE A 395 17.00 -0.29 21.65
N LEU A 396 17.41 -0.96 22.72
CA LEU A 396 16.63 -1.98 23.40
C LEU A 396 16.15 -1.39 24.73
N ASP A 397 14.82 -1.26 24.83
CA ASP A 397 14.12 -0.89 26.05
C ASP A 397 13.51 -2.16 26.65
N ASP A 398 14.04 -2.58 27.80
CA ASP A 398 13.70 -3.81 28.52
C ASP A 398 13.03 -3.38 29.83
N ASP A 399 11.75 -3.69 30.00
CA ASP A 399 10.92 -3.23 31.13
C ASP A 399 11.40 -3.77 32.49
N HIS A 400 12.30 -4.75 32.48
CA HIS A 400 12.98 -5.27 33.66
C HIS A 400 14.29 -4.55 33.99
N LYS A 401 14.72 -3.57 33.20
CA LYS A 401 15.98 -2.84 33.38
C LYS A 401 15.73 -1.35 33.46
N ASP A 402 16.44 -0.69 34.38
CA ASP A 402 16.33 0.77 34.57
C ASP A 402 17.11 1.57 33.50
N GLU A 403 17.98 0.90 32.72
CA GLU A 403 18.84 1.53 31.72
C GLU A 403 18.50 1.05 30.31
N LEU A 404 18.47 2.00 29.36
CA LEU A 404 18.36 1.70 27.94
C LEU A 404 19.67 1.13 27.41
N LEU A 405 19.60 0.03 26.67
CA LEU A 405 20.76 -0.57 26.02
C LEU A 405 20.85 -0.10 24.56
N VAL A 406 22.05 0.24 24.10
CA VAL A 406 22.35 0.47 22.67
C VAL A 406 23.12 -0.73 22.15
N PRO A 407 22.45 -1.78 21.63
CA PRO A 407 23.14 -3.02 21.28
C PRO A 407 23.93 -2.93 19.98
N ALA A 408 23.60 -2.01 19.08
CA ALA A 408 24.35 -1.82 17.83
C ALA A 408 24.33 -0.35 17.38
N ILE A 409 25.46 0.08 16.83
CA ILE A 409 25.65 1.39 16.20
C ILE A 409 26.17 1.21 14.77
N HIS A 410 26.26 2.30 14.01
CA HIS A 410 26.70 2.32 12.61
C HIS A 410 28.22 2.08 12.45
N ASP A 411 28.70 0.94 12.95
CA ASP A 411 30.06 0.43 12.81
C ASP A 411 30.11 -1.01 12.24
N GLU A 412 31.31 -1.52 11.96
CA GLU A 412 31.50 -2.84 11.35
C GLU A 412 30.83 -3.99 12.13
N SER A 413 30.77 -3.89 13.46
CA SER A 413 30.15 -4.91 14.30
C SER A 413 28.63 -4.81 14.33
N GLY A 414 28.09 -3.60 14.20
CA GLY A 414 26.66 -3.32 14.31
C GLY A 414 25.87 -3.41 13.01
N TYR A 415 26.50 -3.36 11.83
CA TYR A 415 25.77 -3.32 10.55
C TYR A 415 24.78 -4.49 10.36
N HIS A 416 25.19 -5.72 10.68
CA HIS A 416 24.31 -6.88 10.55
C HIS A 416 23.11 -6.78 11.50
N THR A 417 23.34 -6.45 12.77
CA THR A 417 22.29 -6.30 13.78
C THR A 417 21.33 -5.17 13.45
N ILE A 418 21.84 -4.00 13.00
CA ILE A 418 21.00 -2.88 12.56
C ILE A 418 20.10 -3.31 11.40
N ARG A 419 20.67 -4.01 10.41
CA ARG A 419 19.92 -4.47 9.24
C ARG A 419 18.82 -5.46 9.61
N GLU A 420 19.11 -6.41 10.49
CA GLU A 420 18.14 -7.39 11.00
C GLU A 420 17.02 -6.73 11.80
N LEU A 421 17.37 -5.85 12.75
CA LEU A 421 16.40 -5.15 13.59
C LEU A 421 15.52 -4.20 12.77
N LEU A 422 16.10 -3.47 11.81
CA LEU A 422 15.34 -2.58 10.94
C LEU A 422 14.39 -3.36 10.05
N ALA A 423 14.85 -4.45 9.43
CA ALA A 423 13.97 -5.30 8.63
C ALA A 423 12.82 -5.90 9.46
N ALA A 424 13.09 -6.29 10.71
CA ALA A 424 12.08 -6.80 11.62
C ALA A 424 10.97 -5.76 11.93
N GLN A 425 11.28 -4.46 11.90
CA GLN A 425 10.27 -3.39 12.05
C GLN A 425 9.31 -3.30 10.85
N TYR A 426 9.77 -3.69 9.65
CA TYR A 426 8.94 -3.72 8.44
C TYR A 426 8.31 -5.10 8.17
N ASN A 427 8.61 -6.11 9.00
CA ASN A 427 7.93 -7.39 8.93
C ASN A 427 6.52 -7.28 9.53
N LEU A 428 5.50 -7.38 8.68
CA LEU A 428 4.09 -7.31 9.09
C LEU A 428 3.74 -8.35 10.19
N GLY A 429 4.36 -9.52 10.17
CA GLY A 429 4.16 -10.57 11.17
C GLY A 429 4.63 -10.20 12.59
N ASN A 430 5.55 -9.24 12.70
CA ASN A 430 6.00 -8.72 14.01
C ASN A 430 5.13 -7.55 14.49
N ARG A 431 4.51 -6.80 13.56
CA ARG A 431 3.67 -5.64 13.88
C ARG A 431 2.25 -6.03 14.29
N GLU A 432 1.77 -7.15 13.76
CA GLU A 432 0.40 -7.62 13.99
C GLU A 432 0.40 -8.95 14.74
N PRO A 433 -0.38 -9.09 15.82
CA PRO A 433 -0.50 -10.37 16.49
C PRO A 433 -1.11 -11.40 15.52
N ASN A 434 -0.62 -12.63 15.56
CA ASN A 434 -1.17 -13.72 14.76
C ASN A 434 -2.41 -14.29 15.45
N VAL A 435 -3.59 -13.82 15.03
CA VAL A 435 -4.89 -14.23 15.58
C VAL A 435 -5.57 -15.17 14.58
N GLN A 436 -5.99 -16.36 15.01
CA GLN A 436 -6.55 -17.37 14.11
C GLN A 436 -7.74 -18.08 14.74
N VAL A 437 -8.86 -18.20 14.03
CA VAL A 437 -10.00 -18.97 14.55
C VAL A 437 -9.62 -20.43 14.69
N TRP A 438 -9.41 -20.88 15.94
CA TRP A 438 -9.01 -22.23 16.30
C TRP A 438 -10.22 -23.17 16.44
N SER A 439 -11.23 -22.71 17.16
CA SER A 439 -12.46 -23.47 17.37
C SER A 439 -13.67 -22.58 17.60
N VAL A 440 -14.85 -23.10 17.25
CA VAL A 440 -16.14 -22.43 17.46
C VAL A 440 -17.08 -23.33 18.24
N ASP A 441 -17.71 -22.77 19.28
CA ASP A 441 -18.81 -23.46 19.96
C ASP A 441 -20.08 -23.47 19.09
N ARG A 442 -20.21 -24.49 18.24
CA ARG A 442 -21.36 -24.61 17.32
C ARG A 442 -22.68 -24.95 18.02
N ARG A 443 -22.66 -25.39 19.28
CA ARG A 443 -23.82 -25.95 19.99
C ARG A 443 -24.26 -25.15 21.22
N GLY A 444 -23.37 -24.37 21.81
CA GLY A 444 -23.67 -23.46 22.90
C GLY A 444 -23.72 -22.00 22.45
N ASP A 445 -22.84 -21.17 23.00
CA ASP A 445 -22.93 -19.71 22.92
C ASP A 445 -22.33 -19.09 21.65
N ARG A 446 -21.74 -19.91 20.77
CA ARG A 446 -21.06 -19.49 19.54
C ARG A 446 -19.82 -18.63 19.77
N SER A 447 -19.21 -18.74 20.95
CA SER A 447 -17.89 -18.19 21.20
C SER A 447 -16.84 -18.74 20.23
N LEU A 448 -15.88 -17.87 19.89
CA LEU A 448 -14.70 -18.22 19.10
C LEU A 448 -13.52 -18.36 20.07
N THR A 449 -12.74 -19.43 19.88
CA THR A 449 -11.37 -19.53 20.42
C THR A 449 -10.42 -19.08 19.32
N LEU A 450 -9.57 -18.09 19.61
CA LEU A 450 -8.68 -17.41 18.67
C LEU A 450 -7.20 -17.72 18.89
#